data_AF-A0A7X8UIH8-F1
#
_entry.id   AF-A0A7X8UIH8-F1
#
_cell.length_a   1.000
_cell.length_b   1.000
_cell.length_c   1.000
_cell.angle_alpha   90.00
_cell.angle_beta   90.00
_cell.angle_gamma   90.00
#
_symmetry.space_group_name_H-M   'P 1'
#
loop_
_entity.id
_entity.type
_entity.pdbx_description
1 polymer ?
#
loop_
_entity_poly.entity_id
_entity_poly.type
_entity_poly.pdbx_seq_one_letter_code
_entity_poly.pdbx_strand_id
1 'polypeptide(L)'
;MAINDAFRHGRIASASLLAGVLILVGAVLGGCGADGSGEPAAGSTGTGSLVDTIIVSGTGKVTTLPDEATIQVSVENDGATAAEALDANSTDTQEVLDRLRAEGVADEDIETAGIVVYPNRWYDSQSGQEKTTGYRAQNTVTVTFHDLALIGNVFAAVTEAGADSVHGPAWQLSDDNPAIATALTKAVANARMKADALAADQGVQLGEAISISESSASNWYAVYDSRAAGEAESQSTVTPPPVNPQNMEVTASVTVTYRMLR
;
A
#
# COMPACT_ATOMS: atom_id res chain seq x y z
N MET A 1 19.92 -8.44 -47.91
CA MET A 1 20.35 -9.68 -47.24
C MET A 1 19.90 -9.55 -45.79
N ALA A 2 18.61 -9.60 -45.47
CA ALA A 2 17.65 -10.71 -45.54
C ALA A 2 17.84 -11.76 -44.42
N ILE A 3 16.86 -11.79 -43.49
CA ILE A 3 16.28 -12.97 -42.78
C ILE A 3 17.13 -13.50 -41.60
N ASN A 4 16.68 -13.83 -40.37
CA ASN A 4 15.40 -14.14 -39.68
C ASN A 4 15.67 -13.90 -38.16
N ASP A 5 14.83 -13.29 -37.32
CA ASP A 5 13.50 -13.66 -36.79
C ASP A 5 13.52 -14.60 -35.55
N ALA A 6 12.52 -14.38 -34.68
CA ALA A 6 12.09 -15.11 -33.49
C ALA A 6 12.78 -14.82 -32.14
N PHE A 7 12.17 -13.96 -31.32
CA PHE A 7 11.53 -14.42 -30.08
C PHE A 7 10.43 -13.43 -29.65
N ARG A 8 9.19 -13.92 -29.73
CA ARG A 8 7.99 -13.32 -29.16
C ARG A 8 8.08 -13.40 -27.64
N HIS A 9 7.77 -12.32 -26.93
CA HIS A 9 6.82 -12.35 -25.81
C HIS A 9 6.21 -10.95 -25.64
N GLY A 10 4.88 -10.92 -25.71
CA GLY A 10 4.08 -9.72 -25.61
C GLY A 10 4.08 -9.16 -24.20
N ARG A 11 4.38 -7.88 -24.07
CA ARG A 11 4.03 -7.08 -22.90
C ARG A 11 2.91 -6.16 -23.33
N ILE A 12 1.73 -6.42 -22.78
CA ILE A 12 0.54 -5.61 -22.94
C ILE A 12 0.82 -4.30 -22.20
N ALA A 13 0.89 -3.21 -22.97
CA ALA A 13 0.98 -1.86 -22.45
C ALA A 13 -0.40 -1.45 -21.91
N SER A 14 -0.55 -1.34 -20.60
CA SER A 14 -1.72 -0.74 -19.98
C SER A 14 -1.49 0.76 -19.87
N ALA A 15 -1.99 1.48 -20.88
CA ALA A 15 -2.01 2.93 -20.93
C ALA A 15 -2.95 3.50 -19.86
N SER A 16 -2.41 4.39 -19.03
CA SER A 16 -3.15 5.19 -18.05
C SER A 16 -4.09 6.17 -18.78
N LEU A 17 -5.40 5.98 -18.63
CA LEU A 17 -6.42 6.92 -19.13
C LEU A 17 -6.92 7.78 -17.96
N LEU A 18 -6.35 8.97 -17.86
CA LEU A 18 -6.91 10.12 -17.16
C LEU A 18 -8.21 10.54 -17.86
N ALA A 19 -9.35 10.38 -17.19
CA ALA A 19 -10.60 11.02 -17.61
C ALA A 19 -10.93 12.15 -16.63
N GLY A 20 -10.54 13.37 -17.04
CA GLY A 20 -10.96 14.61 -16.41
C GLY A 20 -12.45 14.86 -16.66
N VAL A 21 -13.17 15.18 -15.58
CA VAL A 21 -14.56 15.62 -15.64
C VAL A 21 -14.59 17.07 -16.10
N LEU A 22 -15.03 17.31 -17.34
CA LEU A 22 -15.29 18.64 -17.88
C LEU A 22 -16.80 18.90 -17.82
N ILE A 23 -17.23 19.78 -16.91
CA ILE A 23 -18.61 20.29 -16.83
C ILE A 23 -18.75 21.41 -17.86
N LEU A 24 -19.53 21.18 -18.92
CA LEU A 24 -19.96 22.20 -19.87
C LEU A 24 -21.43 22.56 -19.60
N VAL A 25 -21.65 23.70 -18.96
CA VAL A 25 -22.96 24.37 -18.88
C VAL A 25 -23.14 25.18 -20.17
N GLY A 26 -23.90 24.64 -21.11
CA GLY A 26 -24.35 25.34 -22.31
C GLY A 26 -25.78 25.84 -22.14
N ALA A 27 -25.95 27.13 -21.87
CA ALA A 27 -27.25 27.80 -21.92
C ALA A 27 -27.64 28.05 -23.38
N VAL A 28 -28.74 27.45 -23.83
CA VAL A 28 -29.35 27.75 -25.15
C VAL A 28 -30.76 28.30 -24.93
N LEU A 29 -30.96 29.48 -25.49
CA LEU A 29 -32.19 30.26 -25.56
C LEU A 29 -33.28 29.48 -26.33
N GLY A 30 -34.41 29.21 -25.68
CA GLY A 30 -35.63 28.70 -26.33
C GLY A 30 -36.60 29.84 -26.62
N GLY A 31 -36.80 30.12 -27.92
CA GLY A 31 -37.88 30.97 -28.43
C GLY A 31 -39.17 30.18 -28.62
N CYS A 32 -40.31 30.85 -28.41
CA CYS A 32 -41.67 30.34 -28.56
C CYS A 32 -42.02 29.97 -30.01
N GLY A 33 -42.80 28.89 -30.17
CA GLY A 33 -43.54 28.59 -31.39
C GLY A 33 -44.50 27.42 -31.13
N ALA A 34 -45.79 27.72 -31.12
CA ALA A 34 -46.89 26.77 -30.95
C ALA A 34 -47.36 26.17 -32.29
N ASP A 35 -48.23 25.17 -32.17
CA ASP A 35 -49.10 24.53 -33.18
C ASP A 35 -48.56 23.33 -33.96
N GLY A 36 -49.21 22.19 -33.72
CA GLY A 36 -49.05 20.97 -34.51
C GLY A 36 -49.60 19.73 -33.80
N SER A 37 -50.91 19.55 -33.85
CA SER A 37 -51.63 18.34 -33.43
C SER A 37 -51.06 17.07 -34.07
N GLY A 38 -50.48 16.21 -33.26
CA GLY A 38 -50.10 14.86 -33.62
C GLY A 38 -49.83 14.09 -32.34
N GLU A 39 -50.79 13.30 -31.88
CA GLU A 39 -50.59 12.32 -30.82
C GLU A 39 -49.46 11.36 -31.24
N PRO A 40 -48.29 11.34 -30.58
CA PRO A 40 -47.41 10.21 -30.69
C PRO A 40 -47.97 9.16 -29.74
N ALA A 41 -48.57 8.12 -30.31
CA ALA A 41 -48.68 6.83 -29.64
C ALA A 41 -47.25 6.30 -29.40
N ALA A 42 -46.60 6.80 -28.36
CA ALA A 42 -45.34 6.28 -27.87
C ALA A 42 -45.66 5.00 -27.10
N GLY A 43 -45.62 3.88 -27.81
CA GLY A 43 -45.39 2.58 -27.19
C GLY A 43 -44.07 2.65 -26.43
N SER A 44 -44.16 2.92 -25.12
CA SER A 44 -43.06 2.65 -24.20
C SER A 44 -43.03 1.15 -23.96
N THR A 45 -42.53 0.40 -24.94
CA THR A 45 -42.01 -0.96 -24.72
C THR A 45 -40.54 -0.84 -24.34
N GLY A 46 -40.29 -0.01 -23.34
CA GLY A 46 -39.04 0.03 -22.59
C GLY A 46 -39.31 -0.53 -21.21
N THR A 47 -39.81 -1.76 -21.11
CA THR A 47 -39.64 -2.54 -19.88
C THR A 47 -38.15 -2.84 -19.79
N GLY A 48 -37.37 -1.86 -19.33
CA GLY A 48 -36.09 -2.18 -18.72
C GLY A 48 -36.44 -3.19 -17.64
N SER A 49 -36.07 -4.45 -17.88
CA SER A 49 -36.27 -5.51 -16.90
C SER A 49 -35.48 -5.05 -15.68
N LEU A 50 -36.18 -4.49 -14.69
CA LEU A 50 -35.67 -4.33 -13.36
C LEU A 50 -35.41 -5.76 -12.92
N VAL A 51 -34.16 -6.21 -13.05
CA VAL A 51 -33.77 -7.51 -12.54
C VAL A 51 -34.07 -7.44 -11.06
N ASP A 52 -34.97 -8.29 -10.61
CA ASP A 52 -35.26 -8.46 -9.19
C ASP A 52 -33.96 -8.93 -8.52
N THR A 53 -33.29 -8.04 -7.78
CA THR A 53 -31.99 -8.33 -7.15
C THR A 53 -31.98 -8.08 -5.64
N ILE A 54 -31.14 -8.85 -4.95
CA ILE A 54 -30.72 -8.59 -3.56
C ILE A 54 -29.28 -8.10 -3.60
N ILE A 55 -29.03 -6.90 -3.06
CA ILE A 55 -27.70 -6.31 -2.94
C ILE A 55 -27.31 -6.30 -1.47
N VAL A 56 -26.18 -6.93 -1.13
CA VAL A 56 -25.69 -7.06 0.24
C VAL A 56 -24.20 -6.78 0.30
N SER A 57 -23.75 -6.28 1.44
CA SER A 57 -22.34 -6.20 1.78
C SER A 57 -21.95 -7.29 2.77
N GLY A 58 -20.79 -7.91 2.57
CA GLY A 58 -20.19 -8.89 3.46
C GLY A 58 -18.82 -8.46 3.92
N THR A 59 -18.48 -8.79 5.16
CA THR A 59 -17.15 -8.52 5.73
C THR A 59 -16.55 -9.82 6.24
N GLY A 60 -15.26 -10.02 5.97
CA GLY A 60 -14.50 -11.18 6.42
C GLY A 60 -13.24 -10.73 7.13
N LYS A 61 -12.92 -11.43 8.23
CA LYS A 61 -11.78 -11.12 9.08
C LYS A 61 -10.90 -12.35 9.29
N VAL A 62 -9.59 -12.16 9.25
CA VAL A 62 -8.58 -13.19 9.52
C VAL A 62 -7.47 -12.56 10.34
N THR A 63 -6.96 -13.32 11.30
CA THR A 63 -5.78 -12.94 12.07
C THR A 63 -4.61 -13.78 11.60
N THR A 64 -3.48 -13.16 11.32
CA THR A 64 -2.24 -13.83 10.90
C THR A 64 -1.03 -13.09 11.45
N LEU A 65 0.13 -13.74 11.51
CA LEU A 65 1.40 -13.05 11.71
C LEU A 65 1.82 -12.32 10.42
N PRO A 66 2.57 -11.20 10.53
CA PRO A 66 3.28 -10.62 9.40
C PRO A 66 4.25 -11.64 8.81
N ASP A 67 4.43 -11.57 7.50
CA ASP A 67 5.46 -12.27 6.74
C ASP A 67 6.52 -11.32 6.18
N GLU A 68 6.29 -10.02 6.25
CA GLU A 68 7.26 -9.00 5.85
C GLU A 68 7.46 -7.94 6.95
N ALA A 69 8.59 -7.26 6.89
CA ALA A 69 8.83 -6.06 7.70
C ALA A 69 9.68 -5.05 6.95
N THR A 70 9.51 -3.77 7.28
CA THR A 70 10.40 -2.71 6.80
C THR A 70 11.16 -2.06 7.94
N ILE A 71 12.42 -1.70 7.70
CA ILE A 71 13.19 -0.80 8.57
C ILE A 71 13.61 0.42 7.75
N GLN A 72 13.84 1.54 8.43
CA GLN A 72 14.42 2.73 7.85
C GLN A 72 15.75 3.01 8.52
N VAL A 73 16.81 3.08 7.74
CA VAL A 73 18.16 3.43 8.16
C VAL A 73 18.43 4.84 7.65
N SER A 74 18.84 5.76 8.53
CA SER A 74 19.27 7.09 8.10
C SER A 74 20.71 7.35 8.50
N VAL A 75 21.43 7.96 7.57
CA VAL A 75 22.80 8.44 7.72
C VAL A 75 22.79 9.95 7.59
N GLU A 76 23.42 10.65 8.53
CA GLU A 76 23.53 12.10 8.61
C GLU A 76 25.00 12.52 8.74
N ASN A 77 25.43 13.46 7.89
CA ASN A 77 26.77 14.03 8.00
C ASN A 77 26.73 15.54 7.90
N ASP A 78 27.52 16.18 8.77
CA ASP A 78 27.75 17.62 8.74
C ASP A 78 29.01 17.96 7.94
N GLY A 79 28.98 19.09 7.23
CA GLY A 79 30.10 19.64 6.48
C GLY A 79 30.15 21.16 6.53
N ALA A 80 31.33 21.75 6.30
CA ALA A 80 31.44 23.22 6.24
C ALA A 80 30.78 23.77 4.96
N THR A 81 30.76 22.95 3.90
CA THR A 81 29.99 23.19 2.67
C THR A 81 28.96 22.09 2.42
N ALA A 82 27.95 22.39 1.61
CA ALA A 82 26.95 21.40 1.19
C ALA A 82 27.58 20.22 0.43
N ALA A 83 28.63 20.48 -0.36
CA ALA A 83 29.34 19.44 -1.10
C ALA A 83 30.10 18.49 -0.17
N GLU A 84 30.82 19.04 0.83
CA GLU A 84 31.52 18.23 1.82
C GLU A 84 30.55 17.35 2.64
N ALA A 85 29.40 17.90 3.04
CA ALA A 85 28.38 17.14 3.76
C ALA A 85 27.82 15.99 2.91
N LEU A 86 27.54 16.25 1.63
CA LEU A 86 26.99 15.25 0.71
C LEU A 86 28.01 14.16 0.35
N ASP A 87 29.28 14.51 0.13
CA ASP A 87 30.33 13.55 -0.20
C ASP A 87 30.60 12.60 0.96
N ALA A 88 30.67 13.12 2.19
CA ALA A 88 30.78 12.30 3.40
C ALA A 88 29.58 11.35 3.53
N ASN A 89 28.36 11.90 3.40
CA ASN A 89 27.14 11.11 3.49
C ASN A 89 27.00 10.04 2.43
N SER A 90 27.43 10.32 1.20
CA SER A 90 27.44 9.33 0.12
C SER A 90 28.40 8.18 0.41
N THR A 91 29.55 8.48 1.02
CA THR A 91 30.55 7.47 1.41
C THR A 91 30.00 6.56 2.51
N ASP A 92 29.50 7.15 3.59
CA ASP A 92 28.99 6.40 4.75
C ASP A 92 27.72 5.62 4.38
N THR A 93 26.84 6.19 3.54
CA THR A 93 25.68 5.45 3.03
C THR A 93 26.12 4.24 2.19
N GLN A 94 27.16 4.36 1.37
CA GLN A 94 27.64 3.22 0.58
C GLN A 94 28.14 2.08 1.49
N GLU A 95 28.82 2.40 2.60
CA GLU A 95 29.25 1.41 3.59
C GLU A 95 28.05 0.70 4.23
N VAL A 96 27.00 1.44 4.59
CA VAL A 96 25.74 0.88 5.09
C VAL A 96 25.10 -0.06 4.06
N LEU A 97 25.03 0.36 2.78
CA LEU A 97 24.47 -0.47 1.70
C LEU A 97 25.28 -1.76 1.48
N ASP A 98 26.60 -1.68 1.53
CA ASP A 98 27.47 -2.84 1.39
C ASP A 98 27.33 -3.80 2.57
N ARG A 99 27.14 -3.27 3.78
CA ARG A 99 26.87 -4.10 4.96
C ARG A 99 25.51 -4.79 4.86
N LEU A 100 24.46 -4.11 4.40
CA LEU A 100 23.14 -4.71 4.17
C LEU A 100 23.22 -5.92 3.23
N ARG A 101 23.94 -5.77 2.11
CA ARG A 101 24.19 -6.88 1.17
C ARG A 101 24.95 -8.03 1.81
N ALA A 102 25.95 -7.74 2.64
CA ALA A 102 26.74 -8.75 3.33
C ALA A 102 25.92 -9.57 4.35
N GLU A 103 24.90 -8.96 4.96
CA GLU A 103 23.94 -9.64 5.84
C GLU A 103 22.86 -10.43 5.06
N GLY A 104 22.92 -10.44 3.73
CA GLY A 104 22.05 -11.25 2.86
C GLY A 104 20.79 -10.54 2.35
N VAL A 105 20.69 -9.22 2.50
CA VAL A 105 19.60 -8.42 1.94
C VAL A 105 19.79 -8.29 0.42
N ALA A 106 18.76 -8.57 -0.37
CA ALA A 106 18.81 -8.43 -1.82
C ALA A 106 18.74 -6.96 -2.26
N ASP A 107 19.36 -6.61 -3.38
CA ASP A 107 19.34 -5.23 -3.90
C ASP A 107 17.92 -4.73 -4.22
N GLU A 108 17.00 -5.62 -4.59
CA GLU A 108 15.60 -5.28 -4.86
C GLU A 108 14.80 -4.92 -3.60
N ASP A 109 15.29 -5.33 -2.44
CA ASP A 109 14.70 -5.04 -1.14
C ASP A 109 15.29 -3.77 -0.48
N ILE A 110 16.24 -3.11 -1.15
CA ILE A 110 16.92 -1.90 -0.65
C ILE A 110 16.50 -0.70 -1.50
N GLU A 111 15.74 0.20 -0.89
CA GLU A 111 15.27 1.41 -1.54
C GLU A 111 15.85 2.66 -0.88
N THR A 112 16.53 3.51 -1.66
CA THR A 112 16.91 4.85 -1.17
C THR A 112 15.69 5.75 -1.22
N ALA A 113 15.10 6.04 -0.06
CA ALA A 113 13.87 6.83 0.08
C ALA A 113 14.07 8.31 -0.26
N GLY A 114 15.27 8.84 -0.08
CA GLY A 114 15.61 10.22 -0.48
C GLY A 114 16.89 10.74 0.14
N ILE A 115 17.47 11.75 -0.52
CA ILE A 115 18.65 12.49 -0.07
C ILE A 115 18.25 13.95 0.09
N VAL A 116 18.53 14.53 1.24
CA VAL A 116 18.25 15.93 1.55
C VAL A 116 19.50 16.59 2.10
N VAL A 117 19.80 17.80 1.62
CA VAL A 117 20.87 18.63 2.18
C VAL A 117 20.27 19.95 2.64
N TYR A 118 20.48 20.31 3.90
CA TYR A 118 19.95 21.54 4.49
C TYR A 118 21.05 22.33 5.21
N PRO A 119 20.99 23.67 5.20
CA PRO A 119 21.95 24.49 5.94
C PRO A 119 21.67 24.40 7.44
N ASN A 120 22.72 24.24 8.24
CA ASN A 120 22.66 24.39 9.68
C ASN A 120 22.66 25.87 10.01
N ARG A 121 21.60 26.33 10.69
CA ARG A 121 21.42 27.73 11.03
C ARG A 121 21.47 27.91 12.54
N TRP A 122 22.25 28.88 12.98
CA TRP A 122 22.32 29.31 14.36
C TRP A 122 21.69 30.69 14.49
N TYR A 123 20.77 30.82 15.44
CA TYR A 123 20.11 32.07 15.76
C TYR A 123 20.71 32.66 17.04
N ASP A 124 21.23 33.87 16.93
CA ASP A 124 21.71 34.65 18.06
C ASP A 124 20.55 35.44 18.68
N SER A 125 20.13 35.05 19.87
CA SER A 125 19.01 35.69 20.58
C SER A 125 19.32 37.11 21.05
N GLN A 126 20.58 37.51 21.17
CA GLN A 126 20.98 38.86 21.61
C GLN A 126 21.04 39.84 20.45
N SER A 127 21.55 39.42 19.29
CA SER A 127 21.67 40.28 18.10
C SER A 127 20.49 40.16 17.12
N GLY A 128 19.64 39.14 17.27
CA GLY A 128 18.54 38.84 16.36
C GLY A 128 19.00 38.36 14.97
N GLN A 129 20.28 37.99 14.83
CA GLN A 129 20.87 37.57 13.56
C GLN A 129 20.85 36.05 13.42
N GLU A 130 20.56 35.58 12.21
CA GLU A 130 20.71 34.19 11.81
C GLU A 130 22.01 34.01 11.03
N LYS A 131 22.81 33.01 11.39
CA LYS A 131 24.07 32.68 10.72
C LYS A 131 24.05 31.21 10.29
N THR A 132 24.42 30.94 9.04
CA THR A 132 24.68 29.56 8.61
C THR A 132 26.02 29.13 9.21
N THR A 133 26.02 28.02 9.94
CA THR A 133 27.21 27.47 10.61
C THR A 133 27.79 26.25 9.89
N GLY A 134 27.09 25.73 8.89
CA GLY A 134 27.50 24.60 8.06
C GLY A 134 26.31 24.04 7.29
N TYR A 135 26.45 22.82 6.81
CA TYR A 135 25.41 22.07 6.12
C TYR A 135 25.33 20.67 6.68
N ARG A 136 24.13 20.09 6.63
CA ARG A 136 23.87 18.70 6.95
C ARG A 136 23.28 18.00 5.74
N ALA A 137 23.85 16.87 5.39
CA ALA A 137 23.26 15.93 4.44
C ALA A 137 22.62 14.79 5.23
N GLN A 138 21.45 14.35 4.79
CA GLN A 138 20.72 13.22 5.33
C GLN A 138 20.29 12.32 4.18
N ASN A 139 20.51 11.03 4.33
CA ASN A 139 20.08 10.01 3.40
C ASN A 139 19.34 8.92 4.17
N THR A 140 18.16 8.53 3.67
CA THR A 140 17.34 7.49 4.26
C THR A 140 17.20 6.32 3.30
N VAL A 141 17.52 5.13 3.79
CA VAL A 141 17.39 3.85 3.10
C VAL A 141 16.28 3.05 3.78
N THR A 142 15.27 2.65 3.02
CA THR A 142 14.25 1.69 3.44
C THR A 142 14.72 0.30 3.04
N VAL A 143 14.63 -0.65 3.96
CA VAL A 143 14.94 -2.06 3.69
C VAL A 143 13.72 -2.92 4.00
N THR A 144 13.31 -3.72 3.03
CA THR A 144 12.23 -4.70 3.17
C THR A 144 12.81 -6.07 3.51
N PHE A 145 12.18 -6.79 4.44
CA PHE A 145 12.59 -8.12 4.87
C PHE A 145 11.48 -9.12 4.58
N HIS A 146 11.83 -10.14 3.80
CA HIS A 146 11.04 -11.37 3.63
C HIS A 146 11.45 -12.47 4.62
N ASP A 147 12.69 -12.40 5.13
CA ASP A 147 13.16 -13.24 6.23
C ASP A 147 13.30 -12.39 7.50
N LEU A 148 12.30 -12.50 8.36
CA LEU A 148 12.21 -11.73 9.61
C LEU A 148 13.33 -12.09 10.61
N ALA A 149 14.01 -13.24 10.44
CA ALA A 149 15.12 -13.63 11.31
C ALA A 149 16.37 -12.77 11.08
N LEU A 150 16.52 -12.14 9.91
CA LEU A 150 17.65 -11.30 9.57
C LEU A 150 17.61 -9.93 10.26
N ILE A 151 16.42 -9.46 10.65
CA ILE A 151 16.18 -8.09 11.14
C ILE A 151 17.12 -7.75 12.31
N GLY A 152 17.23 -8.63 13.31
CA GLY A 152 18.05 -8.37 14.49
C GLY A 152 19.53 -8.20 14.16
N ASN A 153 20.07 -9.05 13.30
CA ASN A 153 21.46 -8.98 12.85
C ASN A 153 21.70 -7.73 12.00
N VAL A 154 20.77 -7.41 11.09
CA VAL A 154 20.86 -6.19 10.28
C VAL A 154 20.85 -4.93 11.14
N PHE A 155 20.00 -4.85 12.16
CA PHE A 155 19.99 -3.73 13.11
C PHE A 155 21.36 -3.51 13.75
N ALA A 156 22.00 -4.57 14.24
CA ALA A 156 23.34 -4.49 14.81
C ALA A 156 24.38 -4.09 13.76
N ALA A 157 24.33 -4.71 12.58
CA ALA A 157 25.26 -4.53 11.49
C ALA A 157 25.29 -3.10 10.93
N VAL A 158 24.14 -2.50 10.65
CA VAL A 158 24.08 -1.13 10.11
C VAL A 158 24.42 -0.08 11.16
N THR A 159 24.15 -0.36 12.45
CA THR A 159 24.58 0.49 13.56
C THR A 159 26.10 0.48 13.69
N GLU A 160 26.74 -0.69 13.55
CA GLU A 160 28.21 -0.80 13.51
C GLU A 160 28.82 -0.10 12.28
N ALA A 161 28.10 -0.09 11.15
CA ALA A 161 28.51 0.56 9.89
C ALA A 161 28.30 2.08 9.87
N GLY A 162 27.86 2.70 10.97
CA GLY A 162 27.75 4.16 11.07
C GLY A 162 26.37 4.73 10.76
N ALA A 163 25.30 3.93 10.75
CA ALA A 163 23.95 4.49 10.71
C ALA A 163 23.65 5.35 11.95
N ASP A 164 23.28 6.61 11.75
CA ASP A 164 22.92 7.54 12.83
C ASP A 164 21.58 7.19 13.49
N SER A 165 20.64 6.70 12.70
CA SER A 165 19.35 6.24 13.22
C SER A 165 18.79 5.06 12.43
N VAL A 166 18.22 4.11 13.16
CA VAL A 166 17.53 2.95 12.60
C VAL A 166 16.14 2.89 13.24
N HIS A 167 15.11 2.90 12.41
CA HIS A 167 13.70 2.89 12.82
C HIS A 167 12.98 1.63 12.31
N GLY A 168 12.04 1.11 13.10
CA GLY A 168 11.30 -0.12 12.79
C GLY A 168 11.50 -1.22 13.85
N PRO A 169 11.18 -2.49 13.53
CA PRO A 169 10.53 -2.93 12.30
C PRO A 169 9.06 -2.48 12.22
N ALA A 170 8.64 -2.03 11.04
CA ALA A 170 7.24 -1.88 10.69
C ALA A 170 6.75 -3.19 10.06
N TRP A 171 5.90 -3.90 10.79
CA TRP A 171 5.32 -5.19 10.38
C TRP A 171 4.33 -5.01 9.25
N GLN A 172 4.42 -5.83 8.21
CA GLN A 172 3.48 -5.81 7.09
C GLN A 172 3.13 -7.21 6.61
N LEU A 173 2.13 -7.29 5.75
CA LEU A 173 1.80 -8.51 5.02
C LEU A 173 2.18 -8.33 3.57
N SER A 174 2.79 -9.35 2.99
CA SER A 174 3.01 -9.47 1.56
C SER A 174 1.67 -9.37 0.79
N ASP A 175 1.73 -8.82 -0.42
CA ASP A 175 0.55 -8.67 -1.27
C ASP A 175 -0.07 -10.02 -1.66
N ASP A 176 0.72 -11.10 -1.67
CA ASP A 176 0.30 -12.46 -1.99
C ASP A 176 -0.04 -13.30 -0.74
N ASN A 177 -0.10 -12.68 0.44
CA ASN A 177 -0.39 -13.39 1.68
C ASN A 177 -1.76 -14.12 1.63
N PRO A 178 -1.81 -15.43 1.94
CA PRO A 178 -3.04 -16.23 1.84
C PRO A 178 -4.16 -15.79 2.80
N ALA A 179 -3.83 -15.01 3.83
CA ALA A 179 -4.83 -14.44 4.74
C ALA A 179 -5.78 -13.47 4.01
N ILE A 180 -5.31 -12.79 2.96
CA ILE A 180 -6.12 -11.88 2.12
C ILE A 180 -7.22 -12.68 1.42
N ALA A 181 -6.86 -13.75 0.70
CA ALA A 181 -7.81 -14.63 0.03
C ALA A 181 -8.79 -15.31 1.03
N THR A 182 -8.29 -15.66 2.21
CA THR A 182 -9.11 -16.23 3.29
C THR A 182 -10.12 -15.21 3.82
N ALA A 183 -9.71 -13.95 4.01
CA ALA A 183 -10.62 -12.88 4.44
C ALA A 183 -11.68 -12.61 3.38
N LEU A 184 -11.33 -12.58 2.10
CA LEU A 184 -12.28 -12.44 0.99
C LEU A 184 -13.31 -13.58 0.95
N THR A 185 -12.85 -14.83 1.12
CA THR A 185 -13.75 -15.99 1.17
C THR A 185 -14.77 -15.87 2.31
N LYS A 186 -14.31 -15.42 3.49
CA LYS A 186 -15.20 -15.15 4.64
C LYS A 186 -16.18 -13.99 4.35
N ALA A 187 -15.74 -12.95 3.65
CA ALA A 187 -16.58 -11.81 3.28
C ALA A 187 -17.70 -12.23 2.33
N VAL A 188 -17.40 -13.07 1.33
CA VAL A 188 -18.41 -13.62 0.40
C VAL A 188 -19.39 -14.52 1.14
N ALA A 189 -18.92 -15.40 2.04
CA ALA A 189 -19.79 -16.24 2.86
C ALA A 189 -20.72 -15.40 3.76
N ASN A 190 -20.21 -14.31 4.34
CA ASN A 190 -21.00 -13.37 5.13
C ASN A 190 -22.07 -12.65 4.28
N ALA A 191 -21.71 -12.18 3.09
CA ALA A 191 -22.67 -11.57 2.15
C ALA A 191 -23.77 -12.57 1.78
N ARG A 192 -23.39 -13.81 1.43
CA ARG A 192 -24.33 -14.88 1.08
C ARG A 192 -25.33 -15.15 2.19
N MET A 193 -24.86 -15.30 3.43
CA MET A 193 -25.72 -15.50 4.61
C MET A 193 -26.78 -14.40 4.76
N LYS A 194 -26.39 -13.12 4.57
CA LYS A 194 -27.33 -11.99 4.63
C LYS A 194 -28.34 -12.04 3.49
N ALA A 195 -27.89 -12.37 2.28
CA ALA A 195 -28.77 -12.46 1.11
C ALA A 195 -29.80 -13.59 1.26
N ASP A 196 -29.39 -14.77 1.77
CA ASP A 196 -30.30 -15.89 2.03
C ASP A 196 -31.37 -15.49 3.06
N ALA A 197 -31.00 -14.74 4.12
CA ALA A 197 -31.95 -14.25 5.12
C ALA A 197 -32.97 -13.25 4.54
N LEU A 198 -32.53 -12.33 3.68
CA LEU A 198 -33.41 -11.37 2.99
C LEU A 198 -34.35 -12.06 2.00
N ALA A 199 -33.85 -13.05 1.26
CA ALA A 199 -34.66 -13.82 0.32
C ALA A 199 -35.77 -14.60 1.06
N ALA A 200 -35.42 -15.26 2.16
CA ALA A 200 -36.37 -16.01 2.98
C ALA A 200 -37.47 -15.13 3.57
N ASP A 201 -37.14 -13.93 4.05
CA ASP A 201 -38.11 -12.95 4.57
C ASP A 201 -39.11 -12.48 3.50
N GLN A 202 -38.64 -12.32 2.26
CA GLN A 202 -39.48 -11.90 1.13
C GLN A 202 -40.21 -13.07 0.44
N GLY A 203 -40.06 -14.30 0.94
CA GLY A 203 -40.69 -15.49 0.36
C GLY A 203 -40.20 -15.84 -1.05
N VAL A 204 -38.97 -15.44 -1.40
CA VAL A 204 -38.33 -15.73 -2.68
C VAL A 204 -37.11 -16.63 -2.49
N GLN A 205 -36.65 -17.29 -3.56
CA GLN A 205 -35.39 -18.04 -3.53
C GLN A 205 -34.22 -17.15 -3.94
N LEU A 206 -33.06 -17.34 -3.29
CA LEU A 206 -31.83 -16.66 -3.69
C LEU A 206 -31.22 -17.36 -4.92
N GLY A 207 -31.04 -16.61 -6.00
CA GLY A 207 -30.42 -17.08 -7.24
C GLY A 207 -28.91 -16.88 -7.29
N GLU A 208 -28.36 -16.93 -8.51
CA GLU A 208 -26.93 -16.75 -8.76
C GLU A 208 -26.44 -15.33 -8.42
N ALA A 209 -25.18 -15.22 -8.01
CA ALA A 209 -24.49 -13.93 -7.91
C ALA A 209 -24.23 -13.42 -9.34
N ILE A 210 -24.77 -12.25 -9.66
CA ILE A 210 -24.65 -11.64 -11.00
C ILE A 210 -23.61 -10.51 -11.03
N SER A 211 -23.22 -10.00 -9.86
CA SER A 211 -22.12 -9.06 -9.70
C SER A 211 -21.49 -9.24 -8.33
N ILE A 212 -20.15 -9.28 -8.28
CA ILE A 212 -19.36 -9.26 -7.06
C ILE A 212 -18.34 -8.15 -7.24
N SER A 213 -18.43 -7.13 -6.39
CA SER A 213 -17.42 -6.08 -6.28
C SER A 213 -16.67 -6.29 -5.00
N GLU A 214 -15.36 -6.41 -5.09
CA GLU A 214 -14.49 -6.23 -3.95
C GLU A 214 -14.44 -4.74 -3.60
N SER A 215 -14.56 -4.43 -2.32
CA SER A 215 -14.52 -3.07 -1.78
C SER A 215 -13.32 -2.86 -0.86
N SER A 216 -12.47 -3.87 -0.66
CA SER A 216 -11.28 -3.75 0.19
C SER A 216 -10.22 -2.89 -0.49
N ALA A 217 -9.84 -1.80 0.17
CA ALA A 217 -8.45 -1.44 0.30
C ALA A 217 -7.88 -2.39 1.37
N SER A 218 -6.83 -3.14 1.05
CA SER A 218 -6.15 -4.06 1.98
C SER A 218 -5.56 -3.29 3.17
N ASN A 219 -6.40 -2.93 4.13
CA ASN A 219 -5.99 -2.22 5.34
C ASN A 219 -5.76 -3.27 6.42
N TRP A 220 -4.49 -3.57 6.69
CA TRP A 220 -4.09 -4.33 7.87
C TRP A 220 -3.90 -3.37 9.05
N TYR A 221 -4.23 -3.83 10.25
CA TYR A 221 -3.93 -3.12 11.49
C TYR A 221 -3.18 -4.05 12.42
N ALA A 222 -2.11 -3.54 13.05
CA ALA A 222 -1.40 -4.26 14.09
C ALA A 222 -2.34 -4.52 15.28
N VAL A 223 -2.47 -5.79 15.68
CA VAL A 223 -3.18 -6.19 16.91
C VAL A 223 -2.12 -6.41 17.98
N TYR A 224 -2.04 -5.52 18.96
CA TYR A 224 -1.11 -5.67 20.07
C TYR A 224 -1.55 -6.82 21.00
N ASP A 225 -0.83 -7.95 21.00
CA ASP A 225 -0.93 -9.00 22.01
C ASP A 225 0.30 -8.96 22.93
N SER A 226 0.07 -8.78 24.23
CA SER A 226 1.14 -8.57 25.21
C SER A 226 1.70 -9.90 25.72
N ARG A 227 2.51 -10.60 24.91
CA ARG A 227 3.34 -11.71 25.41
C ARG A 227 4.78 -11.71 24.86
N ALA A 228 5.69 -12.02 25.79
CA ALA A 228 7.10 -11.64 25.81
C ALA A 228 8.06 -12.63 25.11
N ALA A 229 9.25 -12.09 24.84
CA ALA A 229 10.34 -12.53 23.98
C ALA A 229 11.08 -13.83 24.37
N GLY A 230 11.67 -14.48 23.37
CA GLY A 230 12.77 -15.45 23.50
C GLY A 230 14.05 -14.92 22.84
N GLU A 231 15.20 -15.24 23.42
CA GLU A 231 16.54 -14.77 23.03
C GLU A 231 17.17 -15.66 21.95
N ALA A 232 17.92 -15.05 21.02
CA ALA A 232 18.83 -15.73 20.09
C ALA A 232 20.20 -15.04 20.16
N GLU A 233 21.27 -15.84 20.27
CA GLU A 233 22.66 -15.36 20.36
C GLU A 233 23.24 -15.04 18.97
N SER A 234 23.99 -13.93 18.85
CA SER A 234 24.67 -13.48 17.63
C SER A 234 26.10 -13.00 17.91
N GLN A 235 26.97 -13.05 16.89
CA GLN A 235 28.40 -12.72 16.94
C GLN A 235 28.70 -11.23 16.67
N SER A 236 27.77 -10.33 16.99
CA SER A 236 27.99 -8.88 16.92
C SER A 236 28.52 -8.33 18.25
N THR A 237 29.24 -7.22 18.22
CA THR A 237 29.66 -6.53 19.47
C THR A 237 28.50 -5.79 20.14
N VAL A 238 27.43 -5.59 19.37
CA VAL A 238 26.11 -5.11 19.81
C VAL A 238 25.16 -6.30 19.91
N THR A 239 24.55 -6.52 21.07
CA THR A 239 23.49 -7.54 21.23
C THR A 239 22.28 -7.16 20.36
N PRO A 240 21.83 -8.02 19.42
CA PRO A 240 20.64 -7.74 18.62
C PRO A 240 19.40 -7.50 19.49
N PRO A 241 18.54 -6.54 19.14
CA PRO A 241 17.27 -6.37 19.84
C PRO A 241 16.38 -7.61 19.64
N PRO A 242 15.62 -8.06 20.66
CA PRO A 242 14.67 -9.14 20.48
C PRO A 242 13.52 -8.69 19.58
N VAL A 243 13.28 -9.45 18.51
CA VAL A 243 12.26 -9.15 17.51
C VAL A 243 11.08 -10.10 17.69
N ASN A 244 9.89 -9.58 18.00
CA ASN A 244 8.68 -10.41 18.19
C ASN A 244 7.48 -9.78 17.45
N PRO A 245 7.13 -10.29 16.25
CA PRO A 245 5.97 -9.81 15.53
C PRO A 245 4.67 -10.07 16.30
N GLN A 246 3.72 -9.18 16.11
CA GLN A 246 2.38 -9.29 16.67
C GLN A 246 1.38 -9.71 15.60
N ASN A 247 0.29 -10.33 16.03
CA ASN A 247 -0.80 -10.69 15.11
C ASN A 247 -1.35 -9.44 14.41
N MET A 248 -1.75 -9.59 13.16
CA MET A 248 -2.37 -8.57 12.33
C MET A 248 -3.77 -9.03 11.94
N GLU A 249 -4.74 -8.13 11.98
CA GLU A 249 -6.09 -8.40 11.47
C GLU A 249 -6.20 -7.94 10.02
N VAL A 250 -6.49 -8.89 9.14
CA VAL A 250 -6.83 -8.66 7.74
C VAL A 250 -8.34 -8.59 7.63
N THR A 251 -8.87 -7.46 7.15
CA THR A 251 -10.30 -7.28 6.89
C THR A 251 -10.54 -7.10 5.39
N ALA A 252 -11.40 -7.94 4.82
CA ALA A 252 -11.88 -7.81 3.45
C ALA A 252 -13.37 -7.48 3.43
N SER A 253 -13.80 -6.68 2.46
CA SER A 253 -15.21 -6.33 2.27
C SER A 253 -15.63 -6.53 0.83
N VAL A 254 -16.80 -7.11 0.62
CA VAL A 254 -17.38 -7.35 -0.70
C VAL A 254 -18.81 -6.86 -0.75
N THR A 255 -19.22 -6.36 -1.91
CA THR A 255 -20.62 -6.09 -2.25
C THR A 255 -21.05 -7.11 -3.30
N VAL A 256 -22.11 -7.85 -3.01
CA VAL A 256 -22.63 -8.88 -3.92
C VAL A 256 -24.06 -8.57 -4.30
N THR A 257 -24.34 -8.63 -5.59
CA THR A 257 -25.68 -8.57 -6.17
C THR A 257 -26.10 -9.97 -6.60
N TYR A 258 -27.16 -10.47 -5.98
CA TYR A 258 -27.79 -11.75 -6.32
C TYR A 258 -29.08 -11.51 -7.11
N ARG A 259 -29.40 -12.43 -8.01
CA ARG A 259 -30.73 -12.49 -8.63
C ARG A 259 -31.74 -13.09 -7.65
N MET A 260 -32.96 -12.59 -7.64
CA MET A 260 -34.10 -13.24 -6.97
C MET A 260 -34.77 -14.23 -7.92
N LEU A 261 -35.21 -15.37 -7.39
CA LEU A 261 -36.00 -16.38 -8.10
C LEU A 261 -37.40 -16.42 -7.46
N ARG A 262 -38.44 -16.26 -8.28
CA ARG A 262 -39.85 -16.36 -7.86
C ARG A 262 -40.47 -17.66 -8.35
#